data_AF-A0A3P7L2G4-F1
#
_entry.id   AF-A0A3P7L2G4-F1
#
_cell.length_a   1.000
_cell.length_b   1.000
_cell.length_c   1.000
_cell.angle_alpha   90.00
_cell.angle_beta   90.00
_cell.angle_gamma   90.00
#
_symmetry.space_group_name_H-M   'P 1'
#
loop_
_entity.id
_entity.type
_entity.pdbx_description
1 polymer ?
#
loop_
_entity_poly.entity_id
_entity_poly.type
_entity_poly.pdbx_seq_one_letter_code
_entity_poly.pdbx_strand_id
1 'polypeptide(L)'
;MINQLRRLNRIYTWGDNIPDPFIGFFELDLPEALQNSLKEYGIETPTPIQMQAIPLMTEHRDVLASAPTGELQPTFLPSLRLKLMHFLFLQL
;
A
#
# COMPACT_ATOMS: atom_id res chain seq x y z
N MET A 1 13.25 -1.64 -14.74
CA MET A 1 12.71 -2.67 -13.82
C MET A 1 11.39 -2.22 -13.19
N ILE A 2 11.38 -1.09 -12.46
CA ILE A 2 10.21 -0.67 -11.67
C ILE A 2 8.94 -0.42 -12.49
N ASN A 3 9.03 0.22 -13.65
CA ASN A 3 7.86 0.43 -14.52
C ASN A 3 7.23 -0.89 -15.01
N GLN A 4 8.02 -1.97 -15.10
CA GLN A 4 7.48 -3.29 -15.42
C GLN A 4 6.72 -3.87 -14.24
N LEU A 5 7.25 -3.75 -13.02
CA LEU A 5 6.57 -4.18 -11.80
C LEU A 5 5.25 -3.44 -11.60
N ARG A 6 5.22 -2.11 -11.81
CA ARG A 6 3.99 -1.32 -11.76
C ARG A 6 2.96 -1.83 -12.79
N ARG A 7 3.37 -2.08 -14.03
CA ARG A 7 2.49 -2.62 -15.08
C ARG A 7 1.96 -4.03 -14.76
N LEU A 8 2.82 -4.93 -14.29
CA LEU A 8 2.45 -6.30 -13.93
C LEU A 8 1.41 -6.32 -12.80
N ASN A 9 1.58 -5.43 -11.83
CA ASN A 9 0.66 -5.30 -10.70
C ASN A 9 -0.48 -4.30 -10.95
N ARG A 10 -0.66 -3.81 -12.19
CA ARG A 10 -1.69 -2.83 -12.57
C ARG A 10 -1.70 -1.55 -11.71
N ILE A 11 -0.52 -1.15 -11.24
CA ILE A 11 -0.31 0.07 -10.47
C ILE A 11 -0.14 1.24 -11.43
N TYR A 12 -1.00 2.24 -11.30
CA TYR A 12 -0.92 3.51 -12.01
C TYR A 12 -0.69 4.64 -11.02
N THR A 13 0.33 5.45 -11.25
CA THR A 13 0.73 6.54 -10.35
C THR A 13 0.86 7.84 -11.13
N TRP A 14 0.43 8.94 -10.53
CA TRP A 14 0.53 10.29 -11.08
C TRP A 14 1.03 11.24 -10.00
N GLY A 15 1.90 12.18 -10.38
CA GLY A 15 2.53 13.15 -9.48
C GLY A 15 4.05 13.16 -9.58
N ASP A 16 4.67 14.01 -8.76
CA ASP A 16 6.12 14.20 -8.74
C ASP A 16 6.78 13.40 -7.62
N ASN A 17 8.04 12.98 -7.84
CA ASN A 17 8.87 12.25 -6.87
C ASN A 17 8.16 11.01 -6.29
N ILE A 18 7.61 10.14 -7.13
CA ILE A 18 6.93 8.92 -6.68
C ILE A 18 7.99 7.85 -6.35
N PRO A 19 8.09 7.38 -5.09
CA PRO A 19 9.02 6.36 -4.69
C PRO A 19 8.72 5.02 -5.36
N ASP A 20 9.73 4.18 -5.40
CA ASP A 20 9.58 2.85 -5.96
C ASP A 20 8.73 1.97 -5.04
N PRO A 21 7.86 1.11 -5.61
CA PRO A 21 7.09 0.14 -4.85
C PRO A 21 8.03 -0.92 -4.28
N PHE A 22 7.80 -1.30 -3.02
CA PHE A 22 8.53 -2.39 -2.38
C PHE A 22 7.91 -3.75 -2.78
N ILE A 23 8.71 -4.83 -2.75
CA ILE A 23 8.26 -6.15 -3.24
C ILE A 23 7.81 -7.07 -2.10
N GLY A 24 8.37 -6.91 -0.90
CA GLY A 24 7.96 -7.67 0.28
C GLY A 24 8.13 -6.90 1.59
N PHE A 25 7.36 -7.30 2.60
CA PHE A 25 7.40 -6.66 3.93
C PHE A 25 8.77 -6.69 4.61
N PHE A 26 9.68 -7.56 4.16
CA PHE A 26 11.07 -7.62 4.64
C PHE A 26 11.89 -6.39 4.25
N GLU A 27 11.49 -5.64 3.22
CA GLU A 27 12.13 -4.39 2.81
C GLU A 27 11.74 -3.21 3.74
N LEU A 28 10.68 -3.40 4.52
CA LEU A 28 10.18 -2.41 5.46
C LEU A 28 10.71 -2.73 6.87
N ASP A 29 11.23 -1.71 7.56
CA ASP A 29 11.61 -1.81 8.97
C ASP A 29 10.35 -1.78 9.85
N LEU A 30 9.60 -2.88 9.82
CA LEU A 30 8.33 -3.00 10.53
C LEU A 30 8.55 -3.43 11.98
N PRO A 31 7.85 -2.82 12.95
CA PRO A 31 7.85 -3.29 14.33
C PRO A 31 7.43 -4.76 14.44
N GLU A 32 8.00 -5.51 15.38
CA GLU A 32 7.73 -6.93 15.59
C GLU A 32 6.23 -7.23 15.75
N ALA A 33 5.49 -6.36 16.42
CA ALA A 33 4.04 -6.48 16.57
C ALA A 33 3.32 -6.53 15.21
N LEU A 34 3.72 -5.70 14.24
CA LEU A 34 3.11 -5.68 12.91
C LEU A 34 3.55 -6.89 12.08
N GLN A 35 4.81 -7.32 12.21
CA GLN A 35 5.28 -8.55 11.58
C GLN A 35 4.50 -9.79 12.08
N ASN A 36 4.21 -9.83 13.38
CA ASN A 36 3.40 -10.89 13.98
C ASN A 36 1.95 -10.84 13.49
N SER A 37 1.35 -9.65 13.39
CA SER A 37 0.02 -9.50 12.79
C SER A 37 -0.02 -9.96 11.33
N LEU A 38 0.97 -9.59 10.51
CA LEU A 38 1.07 -10.04 9.12
C LEU A 38 1.07 -11.58 9.03
N LYS A 39 1.85 -12.25 9.89
CA LYS A 39 1.89 -13.72 9.98
C LYS A 39 0.57 -14.32 10.47
N GLU A 40 -0.04 -13.72 11.50
CA GLU A 40 -1.31 -14.18 12.08
C GLU A 40 -2.46 -14.13 11.06
N TYR A 41 -2.49 -13.09 10.24
CA TYR A 41 -3.47 -12.94 9.16
C TYR A 41 -3.10 -13.71 7.88
N GLY A 42 -1.96 -14.40 7.85
CA GLY A 42 -1.50 -15.17 6.69
C GLY A 42 -1.11 -14.29 5.50
N ILE A 43 -0.63 -13.07 5.76
CA ILE A 43 -0.32 -12.07 4.75
C ILE A 43 1.17 -12.15 4.45
N GLU A 44 1.49 -12.93 3.42
CA GLU A 44 2.88 -13.17 3.00
C GLU A 44 3.38 -12.12 2.00
N THR A 45 2.48 -11.60 1.16
CA THR A 45 2.80 -10.66 0.08
C THR A 45 1.99 -9.37 0.17
N PRO A 46 2.62 -8.20 -0.04
CA PRO A 46 1.89 -6.94 -0.07
C PRO A 46 0.98 -6.87 -1.28
N THR A 47 -0.20 -6.27 -1.11
CA THR A 47 -1.10 -6.01 -2.25
C THR A 47 -0.55 -4.90 -3.14
N PRO A 48 -0.88 -4.84 -4.44
CA PRO A 48 -0.36 -3.81 -5.36
C PRO A 48 -0.49 -2.38 -4.83
N ILE A 49 -1.61 -2.06 -4.19
CA ILE A 49 -1.80 -0.76 -3.57
C ILE A 49 -0.90 -0.55 -2.35
N GLN A 50 -0.70 -1.57 -1.51
CA GLN A 50 0.22 -1.49 -0.36
C GLN A 50 1.66 -1.24 -0.83
N MET A 51 2.12 -2.00 -1.83
CA MET A 51 3.47 -1.89 -2.42
C MET A 51 3.84 -0.44 -2.73
N GLN A 52 2.90 0.33 -3.27
CA GLN A 52 3.13 1.71 -3.69
C GLN A 52 2.71 2.75 -2.66
N ALA A 53 1.64 2.51 -1.88
CA ALA A 53 1.08 3.49 -0.95
C ALA A 53 1.92 3.63 0.33
N ILE A 54 2.48 2.54 0.87
CA ILE A 54 3.28 2.60 2.09
C ILE A 54 4.52 3.49 1.93
N PRO A 55 5.36 3.36 0.89
CA PRO A 55 6.52 4.25 0.74
C PRO A 55 6.11 5.71 0.51
N LEU A 56 4.98 5.95 -0.14
CA LEU A 56 4.42 7.30 -0.28
C LEU A 56 4.01 7.91 1.07
N MET A 57 3.44 7.08 1.96
CA MET A 57 2.99 7.49 3.28
C MET A 57 4.15 7.72 4.25
N THR A 58 5.25 6.97 4.13
CA THR A 58 6.46 7.21 4.93
C THR A 58 7.08 8.57 4.66
N GLU A 59 6.81 9.17 3.50
CA GLU A 59 7.22 10.55 3.19
C GLU A 59 6.24 11.61 3.73
N HIS A 60 5.27 11.22 4.57
CA HIS A 60 4.24 12.08 5.16
C HIS A 60 3.39 12.88 4.16
N ARG A 61 3.39 12.49 2.87
CA ARG A 61 2.60 13.15 1.83
C ARG A 61 1.13 12.76 1.90
N ASP A 62 0.31 13.60 1.26
CA ASP A 62 -1.09 13.27 1.03
C ASP A 62 -1.20 12.46 -0.25
N VAL A 63 -1.88 11.32 -0.16
CA VAL A 63 -1.94 10.32 -1.22
C VAL A 63 -3.39 10.00 -1.49
N LEU A 64 -3.78 10.12 -2.75
CA LEU A 64 -5.03 9.57 -3.25
C LEU A 64 -4.73 8.24 -3.91
N ALA A 65 -5.34 7.17 -3.38
CA ALA A 65 -5.22 5.85 -3.97
C ALA A 65 -6.61 5.21 -4.08
N SER A 66 -6.82 4.47 -5.16
CA SER A 66 -8.03 3.71 -5.44
C SER A 66 -7.62 2.29 -5.79
N ALA A 67 -8.26 1.31 -5.15
CA ALA A 67 -8.08 -0.10 -5.45
C ALA A 67 -9.43 -0.83 -5.36
N PRO A 68 -9.60 -1.96 -6.07
CA PRO A 68 -10.77 -2.81 -5.93
C PRO A 68 -10.97 -3.23 -4.47
N THR A 69 -12.24 -3.26 -4.02
CA THR A 69 -12.62 -3.51 -2.62
C THR A 69 -12.10 -4.84 -2.05
N GLY A 70 -11.80 -5.82 -2.90
CA GLY A 70 -11.21 -7.11 -2.51
C GLY A 70 -9.69 -7.11 -2.30
N GLU A 71 -8.97 -6.06 -2.74
CA GLU A 71 -7.51 -5.94 -2.61
C GLU A 71 -7.09 -5.15 -1.35
N LEU A 72 -8.05 -4.48 -0.71
CA LEU A 72 -7.86 -3.78 0.55
C LEU A 72 -8.11 -4.76 1.70
N GLN A 73 -7.23 -5.74 1.88
CA GLN A 73 -7.20 -6.47 3.15
C GLN A 73 -6.89 -5.45 4.27
N PRO A 74 -7.64 -5.48 5.39
CA PRO A 74 -7.57 -4.47 6.45
C PRO A 74 -6.35 -4.69 7.32
N THR A 75 -5.16 -4.58 6.74
CA THR A 75 -3.91 -5.01 7.40
C THR A 75 -3.12 -3.85 7.98
N PHE A 76 -3.53 -2.62 7.72
CA PHE A 76 -2.84 -1.46 8.28
C PHE A 76 -3.81 -0.64 9.12
N LEU A 77 -3.65 -0.81 10.43
CA LEU A 77 -3.86 0.14 11.53
C LEU A 77 -4.97 1.19 11.35
N PRO A 78 -5.85 1.41 12.35
CA PRO A 78 -6.83 2.49 12.35
C PRO A 78 -6.27 3.86 11.92
N SER A 79 -4.98 4.09 12.18
CA SER A 79 -4.20 5.27 11.79
C SER A 79 -4.02 5.47 10.28
N LEU A 80 -3.89 4.41 9.48
CA LEU A 80 -3.71 4.48 8.02
C LEU A 80 -5.05 4.58 7.27
N ARG A 81 -6.13 4.10 7.91
CA ARG A 81 -7.49 4.12 7.37
C ARG A 81 -7.96 5.55 7.06
N LEU A 82 -7.51 6.55 7.83
CA LEU A 82 -7.94 7.95 7.69
C LEU A 82 -7.36 8.70 6.48
N LYS A 83 -6.16 8.35 5.99
CA LYS A 83 -5.56 9.01 4.80
C LYS A 83 -6.03 8.40 3.48
N LEU A 84 -6.28 7.08 3.43
CA LEU A 84 -6.77 6.40 2.22
C LEU A 84 -8.29 6.54 2.00
N MET A 85 -9.06 6.87 3.04
CA MET A 85 -10.53 6.91 2.97
C MET A 85 -11.11 8.12 2.22
N HIS A 86 -10.32 9.12 1.83
CA HIS A 86 -10.90 10.33 1.24
C HIS A 86 -11.52 10.12 -0.16
N PHE A 87 -11.32 8.98 -0.84
CA PHE A 87 -11.87 8.76 -2.19
C PHE A 87 -12.41 7.36 -2.48
N LEU A 88 -12.73 6.55 -1.46
CA LEU A 88 -13.37 5.24 -1.66
C LEU A 88 -14.89 5.33 -1.98
N PHE A 89 -15.47 6.52 -2.09
CA PHE A 89 -16.92 6.73 -2.28
C PHE A 89 -17.36 7.31 -3.63
N LEU A 90 -16.47 7.42 -4.63
CA LEU A 90 -16.81 7.96 -5.96
C LEU A 90 -16.75 6.93 -7.10
N GLN A 91 -17.02 5.66 -6.79
CA GLN A 91 -17.34 4.64 -7.79
C GLN A 91 -18.67 3.96 -7.42
N LEU A 92 -19.70 4.78 -7.19
CA LEU A 92 -21.11 4.43 -7.41
C LEU A 92 -21.61 5.23 -8.62
#